data_AF-A0A1V4CVV8-F1
#
_entry.id   AF-A0A1V4CVV8-F1
#
_cell.length_a   1.000
_cell.length_b   1.000
_cell.length_c   1.000
_cell.angle_alpha   90.00
_cell.angle_beta   90.00
_cell.angle_gamma   90.00
#
_symmetry.space_group_name_H-M   'P 1'
#
loop_
_entity.id
_entity.type
_entity.pdbx_description
1 polymer ?
#
loop_
_entity_poly.entity_id
_entity_poly.type
_entity_poly.pdbx_seq_one_letter_code
_entity_poly.pdbx_strand_id
1 'polypeptide(L)'
;MTLAAGLAVVTMATVPAVQANGAATGHGRAAGRGTFTAATSIMDRSTWQFYSGASGGTPRWSSDIDQRVSVLHDDHRVYQNVGTPDRVKDLSVISQGGVVYDKALKRYLYTSWTEYTYEFYEAPTPWGPWKHFTPKDFGGYPWTHTKHGGYATTIPSKYISADGKSMWLQSNVCPCGGGYPAGDFWAYTFSLREMSLTPSVPTTPDNPPDASRDLAREPGTVPVERATHFGRAIYNDGDTTQSEDDWNDERKPTSWWGYTWPRTYRLNQVAYTTGTMFGDGGWFSSPPKIQVRRDGTWTDATGQRVTPSYPTSSAAGTHKTYVFDFDTTTGDGVRVIGGSGGTQTFTSLAELTATYR
;
A
#
# COMPACT_ATOMS: atom_id res chain seq x y z
N MET A 1 -1.27 -28.23 6.48
CA MET A 1 -0.68 -26.86 6.39
C MET A 1 -1.77 -25.98 5.82
N THR A 2 -2.59 -25.38 6.68
CA THR A 2 -3.71 -24.54 6.25
C THR A 2 -3.12 -23.19 5.87
N LEU A 3 -3.13 -22.84 4.58
CA LEU A 3 -2.87 -21.45 4.17
C LEU A 3 -3.95 -20.59 4.82
N ALA A 4 -3.60 -19.88 5.88
CA ALA A 4 -4.42 -18.77 6.34
C ALA A 4 -4.48 -17.77 5.18
N ALA A 5 -5.67 -17.56 4.60
CA ALA A 5 -5.89 -16.54 3.59
C ALA A 5 -5.34 -15.21 4.11
N GLY A 6 -4.30 -14.69 3.45
CA GLY A 6 -3.71 -13.39 3.78
C GLY A 6 -4.55 -12.26 3.20
N LEU A 7 -4.33 -11.04 3.68
CA LEU A 7 -4.89 -9.85 3.04
C LEU A 7 -4.17 -9.60 1.71
N ALA A 8 -4.95 -9.41 0.63
CA ALA A 8 -4.40 -9.26 -0.71
C ALA A 8 -4.24 -7.81 -1.13
N VAL A 9 -5.21 -6.96 -0.76
CA VAL A 9 -5.35 -5.62 -1.32
C VAL A 9 -5.94 -4.65 -0.29
N VAL A 10 -5.40 -3.43 -0.27
CA VAL A 10 -5.97 -2.27 0.42
C VAL A 10 -6.36 -1.24 -0.62
N THR A 11 -7.60 -0.77 -0.57
CA THR A 11 -7.98 0.49 -1.23
C THR A 11 -8.13 1.55 -0.16
N MET A 12 -7.52 2.71 -0.36
CA MET A 12 -7.78 3.90 0.45
C MET A 12 -8.33 5.00 -0.43
N ALA A 13 -9.46 5.56 -0.01
CA ALA A 13 -9.94 6.80 -0.61
C ALA A 13 -9.41 7.98 0.20
N THR A 14 -8.85 8.98 -0.49
CA THR A 14 -8.70 10.33 0.03
C THR A 14 -10.08 10.98 0.08
N VAL A 15 -10.96 10.49 0.94
CA VAL A 15 -12.19 11.21 1.27
C VAL A 15 -11.77 12.49 1.98
N PRO A 16 -12.32 13.68 1.63
CA PRO A 16 -12.12 14.86 2.45
C PRO A 16 -12.49 14.55 3.90
N ALA A 17 -11.64 14.94 4.84
CA ALA A 17 -11.80 14.66 6.26
C ALA A 17 -13.24 14.95 6.71
N VAL A 18 -13.95 13.94 7.19
CA VAL A 18 -15.27 14.14 7.79
C VAL A 18 -15.06 14.77 9.16
N GLN A 19 -15.40 16.05 9.29
CA GLN A 19 -15.38 16.77 10.56
C GLN A 19 -16.44 16.17 11.50
N ALA A 20 -16.01 15.32 12.43
CA ALA A 20 -16.87 14.84 13.49
C ALA A 20 -17.07 15.95 14.55
N ASN A 21 -17.95 16.91 14.28
CA ASN A 21 -18.48 17.80 15.31
C ASN A 21 -19.58 17.04 16.06
N GLY A 22 -19.18 16.26 17.07
CA GLY A 22 -20.12 15.51 17.90
C GLY A 22 -19.71 15.57 19.36
N ALA A 23 -20.40 16.41 20.14
CA ALA A 23 -20.34 16.38 21.59
C ALA A 23 -20.74 14.97 22.08
N ALA A 24 -19.79 14.23 22.65
CA ALA A 24 -20.09 12.94 23.26
C ALA A 24 -20.81 13.17 24.60
N THR A 25 -22.14 13.29 24.55
CA THR A 25 -22.99 13.12 25.73
C THR A 25 -22.93 11.66 26.18
N GLY A 26 -22.61 11.46 27.46
CA GLY A 26 -22.35 10.15 28.02
C GLY A 26 -23.57 9.23 28.05
N HIS A 27 -23.33 7.94 27.87
CA HIS A 27 -24.29 6.90 28.23
C HIS A 27 -23.62 5.66 28.83
N GLY A 28 -24.04 5.35 30.06
CA GLY A 28 -24.51 4.04 30.50
C GLY A 28 -23.53 2.86 30.49
N ARG A 29 -22.98 2.54 31.66
CA ARG A 29 -22.38 1.22 31.93
C ARG A 29 -23.48 0.15 31.98
N ALA A 30 -23.43 -0.83 31.09
CA ALA A 30 -24.11 -2.11 31.25
C ALA A 30 -23.11 -3.16 31.74
N ALA A 31 -23.36 -3.71 32.93
CA ALA A 31 -22.60 -4.82 33.49
C ALA A 31 -23.21 -6.16 33.03
N GLY A 32 -22.40 -7.01 32.41
CA GLY A 32 -22.74 -8.40 32.11
C GLY A 32 -21.56 -9.30 32.46
N ARG A 33 -21.77 -10.25 33.37
CA ARG A 33 -20.77 -11.21 33.86
C ARG A 33 -20.58 -12.38 32.87
N GLY A 34 -19.32 -12.73 32.63
CA GLY A 34 -18.91 -13.94 31.91
C GLY A 34 -17.38 -14.01 31.70
N THR A 35 -16.70 -14.65 32.66
CA THR A 35 -15.37 -15.32 32.59
C THR A 35 -14.31 -14.87 31.57
N PHE A 36 -13.37 -14.07 32.10
CA PHE A 36 -11.89 -14.00 31.93
C PHE A 36 -11.52 -12.52 32.15
N THR A 37 -11.34 -12.09 33.40
CA THR A 37 -11.14 -10.68 33.74
C THR A 37 -9.69 -10.25 33.59
N ALA A 38 -9.21 -10.14 32.35
CA ALA A 38 -8.00 -9.36 32.06
C ALA A 38 -8.11 -7.91 32.59
N ALA A 39 -9.33 -7.39 32.74
CA ALA A 39 -9.61 -6.03 33.20
C ALA A 39 -9.26 -5.76 34.68
N THR A 40 -9.22 -6.77 35.56
CA THR A 40 -8.97 -6.55 37.00
C THR A 40 -7.50 -6.65 37.41
N SER A 41 -6.65 -7.26 36.57
CA SER A 41 -5.22 -7.43 36.87
C SER A 41 -4.29 -6.73 35.90
N ILE A 42 -4.81 -5.97 34.91
CA ILE A 42 -3.95 -5.26 33.96
C ILE A 42 -3.01 -4.25 34.64
N MET A 43 -3.43 -3.69 35.77
CA MET A 43 -2.59 -2.80 36.59
C MET A 43 -1.64 -3.56 37.53
N ASP A 44 -1.78 -4.88 37.65
CA ASP A 44 -0.93 -5.74 38.48
C ASP A 44 0.14 -6.43 37.63
N ARG A 45 1.36 -5.87 37.68
CA ARG A 45 2.54 -6.36 36.97
C ARG A 45 2.88 -7.83 37.27
N SER A 46 2.51 -8.35 38.44
CA SER A 46 2.79 -9.75 38.80
C SER A 46 2.00 -10.75 37.95
N THR A 47 0.90 -10.30 37.34
CA THR A 47 0.06 -11.14 36.47
C THR A 47 0.48 -11.09 35.00
N TRP A 48 1.45 -10.23 34.65
CA TRP A 48 1.88 -10.06 33.27
C TRP A 48 2.80 -11.19 32.83
N GLN A 49 2.62 -11.61 31.58
CA GLN A 49 3.55 -12.47 30.89
C GLN A 49 3.98 -11.82 29.57
N PHE A 50 5.24 -12.03 29.20
CA PHE A 50 5.86 -11.53 27.98
C PHE A 50 6.12 -12.68 27.04
N TYR A 51 5.87 -12.45 25.76
CA TYR A 51 6.21 -13.41 24.73
C TYR A 51 7.73 -13.61 24.68
N SER A 52 8.19 -14.84 24.92
CA SER A 52 9.61 -15.22 24.99
C SER A 52 10.05 -16.14 23.84
N GLY A 53 9.34 -16.04 22.71
CA GLY A 53 9.59 -16.79 21.49
C GLY A 53 8.66 -17.99 21.33
N ALA A 54 8.96 -18.85 20.36
CA ALA A 54 8.20 -20.06 20.10
C ALA A 54 9.08 -21.31 20.15
N SER A 55 8.49 -22.44 20.52
CA SER A 55 9.11 -23.77 20.39
C SER A 55 8.18 -24.64 19.56
N GLY A 56 8.66 -25.16 18.43
CA GLY A 56 7.83 -25.96 17.51
C GLY A 56 6.55 -25.25 17.04
N GLY A 57 6.59 -23.92 16.89
CA GLY A 57 5.42 -23.10 16.52
C GLY A 57 4.48 -22.74 17.68
N THR A 58 4.73 -23.25 18.90
CA THR A 58 3.93 -22.93 20.10
C THR A 58 4.52 -21.73 20.83
N PRO A 59 3.74 -20.66 21.12
CA PRO A 59 4.23 -19.49 21.84
C PRO A 59 4.64 -19.83 23.27
N ARG A 60 5.73 -19.24 23.73
CA ARG A 60 6.21 -19.31 25.12
C ARG A 60 6.02 -17.96 25.80
N TRP A 61 5.77 -18.03 27.10
CA TRP A 61 5.45 -16.89 27.94
C TRP A 61 6.34 -16.92 29.18
N SER A 62 6.88 -15.77 29.56
CA SER A 62 7.69 -15.60 30.76
C SER A 62 7.16 -14.46 31.60
N SER A 63 7.21 -14.58 32.93
CA SER A 63 6.94 -13.44 33.83
C SER A 63 8.11 -12.45 33.88
N ASP A 64 9.29 -12.89 33.43
CA ASP A 64 10.51 -12.10 33.30
C ASP A 64 10.46 -11.30 31.98
N ILE A 65 10.49 -9.97 32.12
CA ILE A 65 10.40 -9.05 30.97
C ILE A 65 11.69 -9.08 30.14
N ASP A 66 12.83 -9.46 30.71
CA ASP A 66 14.12 -9.47 30.01
C ASP A 66 14.25 -10.65 29.05
N GLN A 67 13.35 -11.63 29.16
CA GLN A 67 13.22 -12.75 28.22
C GLN A 67 12.30 -12.45 27.03
N ARG A 68 11.75 -11.24 26.95
CA ARG A 68 10.87 -10.86 25.84
C ARG A 68 11.63 -10.86 24.52
N VAL A 69 10.96 -11.24 23.46
CA VAL A 69 11.49 -11.14 22.09
C VAL A 69 10.53 -10.32 21.23
N SER A 70 11.07 -9.65 20.22
CA SER A 70 10.29 -8.97 19.19
C SER A 70 9.45 -9.97 18.38
N VAL A 71 8.24 -9.54 18.02
CA VAL A 71 7.27 -10.35 17.26
C VAL A 71 7.18 -9.93 15.79
N LEU A 72 7.62 -8.71 15.48
CA LEU A 72 7.69 -8.15 14.14
C LEU A 72 9.10 -7.56 13.96
N HIS A 73 9.71 -7.89 12.83
CA HIS A 73 10.98 -7.34 12.38
C HIS A 73 10.80 -6.85 10.96
N ASP A 74 11.18 -5.60 10.72
CA ASP A 74 11.24 -5.02 9.40
C ASP A 74 12.27 -3.89 9.44
N ASP A 75 13.44 -4.17 8.89
CA ASP A 75 14.59 -3.26 8.89
C ASP A 75 14.63 -2.38 7.63
N HIS A 76 13.59 -2.41 6.79
CA HIS A 76 13.56 -1.59 5.59
C HIS A 76 13.61 -0.11 5.95
N ARG A 77 14.36 0.63 5.11
CA ARG A 77 14.44 2.07 5.12
C ARG A 77 13.89 2.61 3.83
N VAL A 78 13.06 3.64 3.93
CA VAL A 78 12.50 4.36 2.78
C VAL A 78 12.97 5.81 2.82
N TYR A 79 13.01 6.46 1.65
CA TYR A 79 13.44 7.85 1.52
C TYR A 79 14.88 8.06 2.00
N GLN A 80 15.80 7.18 1.58
CA GLN A 80 17.22 7.28 1.97
C GLN A 80 17.96 8.40 1.22
N ASN A 81 17.45 8.77 0.04
CA ASN A 81 18.04 9.79 -0.80
C ASN A 81 16.96 10.79 -1.22
N VAL A 82 16.74 11.82 -0.40
CA VAL A 82 15.74 12.86 -0.66
C VAL A 82 16.39 14.03 -1.40
N GLY A 83 15.77 14.48 -2.48
CA GLY A 83 16.31 15.51 -3.37
C GLY A 83 16.27 16.91 -2.77
N THR A 84 15.19 17.25 -2.06
CA THR A 84 15.07 18.55 -1.40
C THR A 84 15.92 18.60 -0.12
N PRO A 85 16.79 19.61 0.06
CA PRO A 85 17.58 19.79 1.27
C PRO A 85 16.72 19.87 2.55
N ASP A 86 17.32 19.46 3.67
CA ASP A 86 16.75 19.53 5.02
C ASP A 86 15.44 18.74 5.27
N ARG A 87 15.01 17.94 4.29
CA ARG A 87 13.88 17.02 4.48
C ARG A 87 14.30 15.78 5.25
N VAL A 88 13.33 15.24 6.00
CA VAL A 88 13.52 13.98 6.72
C VAL A 88 13.78 12.83 5.74
N LYS A 89 14.66 11.92 6.14
CA LYS A 89 15.17 10.81 5.34
C LYS A 89 15.50 9.59 6.23
N ASP A 90 15.84 8.47 5.60
CA ASP A 90 16.22 7.21 6.27
C ASP A 90 15.12 6.68 7.23
N LEU A 91 13.86 6.78 6.80
CA LEU A 91 12.70 6.51 7.63
C LEU A 91 12.52 5.01 7.87
N SER A 92 12.30 4.63 9.13
CA SER A 92 11.90 3.25 9.50
C SER A 92 10.45 3.00 9.10
N VAL A 93 10.17 1.81 8.57
CA VAL A 93 8.80 1.37 8.23
C VAL A 93 7.98 0.92 9.44
N ILE A 94 8.64 0.49 10.52
CA ILE A 94 8.02 0.32 11.86
C ILE A 94 8.20 1.61 12.65
N SER A 95 7.10 2.25 12.98
CA SER A 95 7.07 3.61 13.55
C SER A 95 5.77 3.84 14.34
N GLN A 96 5.41 5.10 14.58
CA GLN A 96 4.17 5.48 15.22
C GLN A 96 2.98 4.87 14.48
N GLY A 97 2.05 4.27 15.23
CA GLY A 97 0.94 3.53 14.65
C GLY A 97 0.11 2.83 15.71
N GLY A 98 -0.67 1.84 15.30
CA GLY A 98 -1.52 1.08 16.21
C GLY A 98 -1.83 -0.32 15.72
N VAL A 99 -2.01 -1.24 16.67
CA VAL A 99 -2.47 -2.60 16.41
C VAL A 99 -3.95 -2.71 16.76
N VAL A 100 -4.75 -3.24 15.86
CA VAL A 100 -6.16 -3.58 16.09
C VAL A 100 -6.42 -5.04 15.74
N TYR A 101 -7.33 -5.68 16.48
CA TYR A 101 -7.84 -7.00 16.10
C TYR A 101 -9.14 -6.85 15.32
N ASP A 102 -9.13 -7.26 14.06
CA ASP A 102 -10.32 -7.46 13.26
C ASP A 102 -10.90 -8.85 13.55
N LYS A 103 -12.03 -8.86 14.27
CA LYS A 103 -12.71 -10.09 14.68
C LYS A 103 -13.33 -10.84 13.51
N ALA A 104 -13.84 -10.14 12.49
CA ALA A 104 -14.53 -10.77 11.37
C ALA A 104 -13.52 -11.48 10.46
N LEU A 105 -12.39 -10.84 10.20
CA LEU A 105 -11.29 -11.43 9.42
C LEU A 105 -10.39 -12.35 10.25
N LYS A 106 -10.48 -12.30 11.58
CA LYS A 106 -9.61 -13.00 12.53
C LYS A 106 -8.14 -12.66 12.28
N ARG A 107 -7.85 -11.36 12.18
CA ARG A 107 -6.52 -10.83 11.91
C ARG A 107 -6.18 -9.67 12.84
N TYR A 108 -4.92 -9.62 13.24
CA TYR A 108 -4.31 -8.43 13.79
C TYR A 108 -3.81 -7.59 12.63
N LEU A 109 -4.12 -6.30 12.66
CA LEU A 109 -3.65 -5.32 11.69
C LEU A 109 -2.75 -4.33 12.42
N TYR A 110 -1.56 -4.09 11.90
CA TYR A 110 -0.69 -3.01 12.33
C TYR A 110 -0.58 -1.99 11.21
N THR A 111 -0.97 -0.76 11.53
CA THR A 111 -0.86 0.40 10.65
C THR A 111 0.27 1.28 11.16
N SER A 112 1.32 1.44 10.36
CA SER A 112 2.50 2.20 10.72
C SER A 112 2.67 3.41 9.81
N TRP A 113 3.11 4.52 10.38
CA TRP A 113 3.34 5.77 9.69
C TRP A 113 4.84 6.06 9.58
N THR A 114 5.33 6.23 8.36
CA THR A 114 6.54 7.00 8.07
C THR A 114 6.14 8.40 7.64
N GLU A 115 7.04 9.39 7.68
CA GLU A 115 6.71 10.76 7.26
C GLU A 115 5.94 10.80 5.93
N TYR A 116 6.30 9.93 4.97
CA TYR A 116 5.76 9.94 3.61
C TYR A 116 4.91 8.73 3.22
N THR A 117 4.91 7.66 4.01
CA THR A 117 4.24 6.40 3.68
C THR A 117 3.42 5.87 4.84
N TYR A 118 2.40 5.09 4.51
CA TYR A 118 1.78 4.14 5.42
C TYR A 118 2.25 2.74 5.10
N GLU A 119 2.48 1.94 6.13
CA GLU A 119 2.92 0.55 6.02
C GLU A 119 1.90 -0.33 6.74
N PHE A 120 1.43 -1.37 6.05
CA PHE A 120 0.36 -2.24 6.54
C PHE A 120 0.86 -3.65 6.76
N TYR A 121 0.73 -4.12 8.01
CA TYR A 121 1.09 -5.47 8.40
C TYR A 121 -0.11 -6.24 8.92
N GLU A 122 -0.11 -7.55 8.72
CA GLU A 122 -1.12 -8.45 9.28
C GLU A 122 -0.49 -9.65 9.99
N ALA A 123 -1.22 -10.21 10.96
CA ALA A 123 -0.86 -11.44 11.62
C ALA A 123 -2.09 -12.26 12.06
N PRO A 124 -2.00 -13.60 12.10
CA PRO A 124 -3.07 -14.44 12.65
C PRO A 124 -3.15 -14.41 14.18
N THR A 125 -2.05 -14.03 14.85
CA THR A 125 -1.94 -13.93 16.31
C THR A 125 -1.15 -12.67 16.69
N PRO A 126 -1.24 -12.15 17.93
CA PRO A 126 -0.54 -10.92 18.28
C PRO A 126 1.00 -11.10 18.33
N TRP A 127 1.47 -12.34 18.45
CA TRP A 127 2.90 -12.70 18.36
C TRP A 127 3.32 -13.18 16.96
N GLY A 128 2.49 -12.98 15.94
CA GLY A 128 2.84 -13.26 14.55
C GLY A 128 2.41 -14.64 14.02
N PRO A 129 3.03 -15.10 12.92
CA PRO A 129 4.01 -14.36 12.12
C PRO A 129 3.37 -13.11 11.52
N TRP A 130 4.05 -11.97 11.66
CA TRP A 130 3.64 -10.72 11.04
C TRP A 130 4.14 -10.65 9.60
N LYS A 131 3.32 -10.13 8.70
CA LYS A 131 3.62 -9.98 7.28
C LYS A 131 3.31 -8.56 6.84
N HIS A 132 4.28 -7.88 6.23
CA HIS A 132 4.03 -6.66 5.47
C HIS A 132 3.25 -7.03 4.20
N PHE A 133 2.08 -6.44 3.97
CA PHE A 133 1.25 -6.80 2.82
C PHE A 133 1.08 -5.69 1.78
N THR A 134 1.14 -4.41 2.17
CA THR A 134 1.20 -3.31 1.22
C THR A 134 1.63 -1.99 1.87
N PRO A 135 2.34 -1.11 1.15
CA PRO A 135 2.49 0.28 1.52
C PRO A 135 1.48 1.20 0.80
N LYS A 136 1.27 2.41 1.32
CA LYS A 136 0.75 3.54 0.54
C LYS A 136 1.71 4.72 0.64
N ASP A 137 2.24 5.15 -0.50
CA ASP A 137 3.19 6.27 -0.57
C ASP A 137 2.50 7.56 -1.04
N PHE A 138 2.70 8.66 -0.29
CA PHE A 138 2.15 9.98 -0.57
C PHE A 138 3.18 10.97 -1.13
N GLY A 139 4.46 10.58 -1.19
CA GLY A 139 5.56 11.42 -1.60
C GLY A 139 6.03 12.41 -0.55
N GLY A 140 7.19 13.01 -0.82
CA GLY A 140 7.64 14.20 -0.14
C GLY A 140 6.69 15.38 -0.34
N TYR A 141 6.92 16.43 0.46
CA TYR A 141 6.13 17.67 0.46
C TYR A 141 6.31 18.53 -0.81
N PRO A 142 5.46 19.54 -1.03
CA PRO A 142 4.20 19.79 -0.33
C PRO A 142 3.12 18.78 -0.71
N TRP A 143 2.30 18.40 0.26
CA TRP A 143 1.07 17.66 -0.01
C TRP A 143 -0.06 18.61 -0.41
N THR A 144 -1.08 18.05 -1.04
CA THR A 144 -2.25 18.77 -1.54
C THR A 144 -3.52 18.23 -0.89
N HIS A 145 -4.65 18.93 -1.09
CA HIS A 145 -5.97 18.46 -0.68
C HIS A 145 -6.31 17.07 -1.22
N THR A 146 -5.78 16.70 -2.38
CA THR A 146 -6.02 15.41 -3.04
C THR A 146 -4.97 14.35 -2.72
N LYS A 147 -3.79 14.73 -2.23
CA LYS A 147 -2.67 13.81 -1.95
C LYS A 147 -2.00 14.17 -0.63
N HIS A 148 -2.28 13.40 0.42
CA HIS A 148 -1.74 13.60 1.75
C HIS A 148 -1.92 12.34 2.61
N GLY A 149 -0.92 12.03 3.44
CA GLY A 149 -0.95 10.93 4.40
C GLY A 149 -1.14 11.47 5.81
N GLY A 150 -0.06 11.86 6.49
CA GLY A 150 -0.10 12.41 7.84
C GLY A 150 0.08 11.34 8.92
N TYR A 151 0.27 11.76 10.16
CA TYR A 151 0.71 10.92 11.28
C TYR A 151 -0.47 10.24 12.02
N ALA A 152 -0.15 9.45 13.04
CA ALA A 152 -1.07 8.74 13.93
C ALA A 152 -2.01 7.74 13.25
N THR A 153 -1.48 6.96 12.30
CA THR A 153 -2.19 5.88 11.59
C THR A 153 -2.70 4.83 12.56
N THR A 154 -3.96 4.95 12.99
CA THR A 154 -4.61 4.01 13.90
C THR A 154 -6.03 3.70 13.41
N ILE A 155 -6.47 2.46 13.56
CA ILE A 155 -7.82 2.03 13.20
C ILE A 155 -8.64 1.89 14.49
N PRO A 156 -9.59 2.79 14.78
CA PRO A 156 -10.48 2.61 15.93
C PRO A 156 -11.38 1.40 15.70
N SER A 157 -11.33 0.41 16.60
CA SER A 157 -12.09 -0.85 16.45
C SER A 157 -13.61 -0.65 16.33
N LYS A 158 -14.16 0.41 16.91
CA LYS A 158 -15.59 0.80 16.79
C LYS A 158 -16.01 1.19 15.36
N TYR A 159 -15.05 1.43 14.48
CA TYR A 159 -15.27 1.89 13.11
C TYR A 159 -14.88 0.83 12.07
N ILE A 160 -14.75 -0.43 12.49
CA ILE A 160 -14.61 -1.58 11.61
C ILE A 160 -16.02 -2.10 11.30
N SER A 161 -16.31 -2.34 10.02
CA SER A 161 -17.58 -2.91 9.57
C SER A 161 -17.81 -4.32 10.16
N ALA A 162 -19.06 -4.75 10.20
CA ALA A 162 -19.42 -6.06 10.77
C ALA A 162 -18.71 -7.24 10.06
N ASP A 163 -18.38 -7.09 8.77
CA ASP A 163 -17.65 -8.08 7.98
C ASP A 163 -16.12 -7.87 7.97
N GLY A 164 -15.61 -6.82 8.63
CA GLY A 164 -14.19 -6.48 8.73
C GLY A 164 -13.58 -5.88 7.46
N LYS A 165 -14.36 -5.69 6.39
CA LYS A 165 -13.80 -5.29 5.09
C LYS A 165 -13.74 -3.78 4.86
N SER A 166 -14.44 -2.99 5.67
CA SER A 166 -14.41 -1.52 5.59
C SER A 166 -14.08 -0.94 6.96
N MET A 167 -13.18 0.03 7.02
CA MET A 167 -12.74 0.65 8.26
C MET A 167 -12.30 2.09 8.08
N TRP A 168 -12.28 2.83 9.18
CA TRP A 168 -11.73 4.18 9.22
C TRP A 168 -10.33 4.19 9.84
N LEU A 169 -9.37 4.71 9.11
CA LEU A 169 -8.01 4.98 9.58
C LEU A 169 -7.92 6.43 10.03
N GLN A 170 -7.64 6.67 11.31
CA GLN A 170 -7.28 8.01 11.76
C GLN A 170 -5.93 8.40 11.18
N SER A 171 -5.84 9.60 10.59
CA SER A 171 -4.55 10.19 10.26
C SER A 171 -4.64 11.69 10.05
N ASN A 172 -3.75 12.45 10.69
CA ASN A 172 -3.77 13.91 10.73
C ASN A 172 -2.50 14.48 10.12
N VAL A 173 -2.54 15.65 9.47
CA VAL A 173 -1.35 16.27 8.88
C VAL A 173 -0.82 17.35 9.81
N CYS A 174 0.39 17.19 10.36
CA CYS A 174 0.97 18.19 11.25
C CYS A 174 1.48 19.43 10.48
N PRO A 175 1.15 20.65 10.96
CA PRO A 175 1.82 21.90 10.58
C PRO A 175 3.33 21.87 10.70
N CYS A 176 3.81 21.17 11.72
CA CYS A 176 5.20 21.11 12.11
C CYS A 176 6.09 20.33 11.14
N GLY A 177 5.52 19.41 10.34
CA GLY A 177 6.29 18.60 9.39
C GLY A 177 6.54 19.30 8.05
N GLY A 178 5.84 20.40 7.75
CA GLY A 178 5.87 21.02 6.41
C GLY A 178 4.89 20.37 5.42
N GLY A 179 3.90 19.62 5.94
CA GLY A 179 2.99 18.81 5.14
C GLY A 179 1.89 19.53 4.37
N TYR A 180 1.88 20.86 4.29
CA TYR A 180 0.90 21.59 3.48
C TYR A 180 1.41 23.02 3.20
N PRO A 181 0.80 23.76 2.26
CA PRO A 181 1.16 25.15 1.96
C PRO A 181 0.98 26.10 3.16
N ALA A 182 1.93 27.00 3.40
CA ALA A 182 1.87 27.92 4.54
C ALA A 182 0.50 28.64 4.67
N GLY A 183 -0.13 28.53 5.84
CA GLY A 183 -1.43 29.15 6.13
C GLY A 183 -2.66 28.27 5.86
N ASP A 184 -2.50 27.06 5.31
CA ASP A 184 -3.61 26.18 4.92
C ASP A 184 -3.73 24.94 5.84
N PHE A 185 -4.28 25.12 7.05
CA PHE A 185 -4.31 24.11 8.13
C PHE A 185 -5.42 23.04 8.01
N TRP A 186 -6.01 22.86 6.83
CA TRP A 186 -7.22 22.05 6.61
C TRP A 186 -7.12 20.60 7.11
N ALA A 187 -5.92 20.02 7.12
CA ALA A 187 -5.70 18.62 7.49
C ALA A 187 -5.18 18.40 8.92
N TYR A 188 -4.97 19.46 9.72
CA TYR A 188 -4.63 19.33 11.14
C TYR A 188 -5.88 19.32 12.03
N THR A 189 -6.73 18.33 11.76
CA THR A 189 -7.97 18.07 12.49
C THR A 189 -8.03 16.59 12.86
N PHE A 190 -9.10 16.16 13.53
CA PHE A 190 -9.41 14.74 13.62
C PHE A 190 -9.87 14.26 12.24
N SER A 191 -8.96 13.64 11.51
CA SER A 191 -9.16 13.22 10.13
C SER A 191 -9.24 11.69 10.05
N LEU A 192 -10.26 11.21 9.35
CA LEU A 192 -10.48 9.79 9.08
C LEU A 192 -10.37 9.54 7.57
N ARG A 193 -9.68 8.46 7.21
CA ARG A 193 -9.54 7.95 5.85
C ARG A 193 -10.26 6.63 5.74
N GLU A 194 -11.06 6.48 4.68
CA GLU A 194 -11.71 5.21 4.42
C GLU A 194 -10.70 4.22 3.89
N MET A 195 -10.69 3.03 4.49
CA MET A 195 -9.83 1.91 4.14
C MET A 195 -10.69 0.68 3.91
N SER A 196 -10.50 0.06 2.75
CA SER A 196 -11.18 -1.17 2.36
C SER A 196 -10.16 -2.30 2.23
N LEU A 197 -10.49 -3.43 2.84
CA LEU A 197 -9.69 -4.65 2.81
C LEU A 197 -10.37 -5.70 1.96
N THR A 198 -9.59 -6.29 1.04
CA THR A 198 -10.02 -7.47 0.31
C THR A 198 -9.13 -8.66 0.67
N PRO A 199 -9.66 -9.65 1.42
CA PRO A 199 -8.95 -10.90 1.67
C PRO A 199 -8.64 -11.63 0.37
N SER A 200 -7.46 -12.24 0.29
CA SER A 200 -7.13 -13.13 -0.83
C SER A 200 -8.08 -14.32 -0.84
N VAL A 201 -8.64 -14.63 -2.00
CA VAL A 201 -9.40 -15.86 -2.22
C VAL A 201 -8.70 -16.65 -3.33
N PRO A 202 -8.23 -17.88 -3.06
CA PRO A 202 -7.71 -18.74 -4.11
C PRO A 202 -8.77 -18.92 -5.20
N THR A 203 -8.42 -18.57 -6.42
CA THR A 203 -9.31 -18.63 -7.57
C THR A 203 -8.59 -19.30 -8.72
N THR A 204 -9.31 -20.16 -9.44
CA THR A 204 -8.85 -20.71 -10.70
C THR A 204 -9.22 -19.72 -11.80
N PRO A 205 -8.27 -19.23 -12.61
CA PRO A 205 -8.59 -18.31 -13.68
C PRO A 205 -9.46 -19.00 -14.73
N ASP A 206 -10.57 -18.37 -15.09
CA ASP A 206 -11.55 -18.85 -16.08
C ASP A 206 -11.68 -17.90 -17.28
N ASN A 207 -10.93 -16.80 -17.30
CA ASN A 207 -10.97 -15.85 -18.42
C ASN A 207 -10.45 -16.49 -19.71
N PRO A 208 -11.25 -16.49 -20.80
CA PRO A 208 -10.79 -16.89 -22.12
C PRO A 208 -9.88 -15.80 -22.74
N PRO A 209 -9.10 -16.13 -23.78
CA PRO A 209 -8.42 -15.11 -24.56
C PRO A 209 -9.43 -14.13 -25.16
N ASP A 210 -9.25 -12.84 -24.90
CA ASP A 210 -10.05 -11.74 -25.41
C ASP A 210 -9.19 -10.47 -25.44
N ALA A 211 -8.70 -10.11 -26.63
CA ALA A 211 -7.87 -8.92 -26.82
C ALA A 211 -8.59 -7.59 -26.57
N SER A 212 -9.93 -7.59 -26.50
CA SER A 212 -10.74 -6.40 -26.19
C SER A 212 -11.02 -6.23 -24.69
N ARG A 213 -10.75 -7.28 -23.89
CA ARG A 213 -10.99 -7.28 -22.45
C ARG A 213 -9.77 -6.79 -21.69
N ASP A 214 -9.81 -5.52 -21.29
CA ASP A 214 -8.81 -4.93 -20.41
C ASP A 214 -9.02 -5.34 -18.95
N LEU A 215 -8.11 -6.16 -18.44
CA LEU A 215 -8.10 -6.63 -17.06
C LEU A 215 -7.89 -5.50 -16.05
N ALA A 216 -7.33 -4.35 -16.46
CA ALA A 216 -7.19 -3.16 -15.62
C ALA A 216 -8.55 -2.54 -15.22
N ARG A 217 -9.64 -2.97 -15.85
CA ARG A 217 -11.01 -2.46 -15.61
C ARG A 217 -11.91 -3.48 -14.93
N GLU A 218 -11.36 -4.64 -14.55
CA GLU A 218 -12.14 -5.68 -13.89
C GLU A 218 -12.61 -5.22 -12.50
N PRO A 219 -13.79 -5.68 -12.02
CA PRO A 219 -14.26 -5.35 -10.69
C PRO A 219 -13.26 -5.71 -9.59
N GLY A 220 -12.95 -4.74 -8.73
CA GLY A 220 -11.99 -4.90 -7.65
C GLY A 220 -10.53 -4.69 -8.05
N THR A 221 -10.26 -4.22 -9.28
CA THR A 221 -8.92 -3.78 -9.66
C THR A 221 -8.47 -2.62 -8.78
N VAL A 222 -7.26 -2.74 -8.23
CA VAL A 222 -6.63 -1.70 -7.42
C VAL A 222 -5.30 -1.29 -8.03
N PRO A 223 -5.16 -0.01 -8.45
CA PRO A 223 -3.89 0.54 -8.90
C PRO A 223 -2.80 0.39 -7.85
N VAL A 224 -1.60 0.00 -8.30
CA VAL A 224 -0.38 -0.03 -7.49
C VAL A 224 0.75 0.69 -8.20
N GLU A 225 1.38 1.61 -7.51
CA GLU A 225 2.39 2.50 -8.04
C GLU A 225 3.48 2.77 -7.01
N ARG A 226 4.61 3.34 -7.45
CA ARG A 226 5.63 3.82 -6.50
C ARG A 226 5.07 4.96 -5.65
N ALA A 227 4.45 5.94 -6.30
CA ALA A 227 3.73 7.07 -5.74
C ALA A 227 2.89 7.69 -6.87
N THR A 228 1.93 8.53 -6.52
CA THR A 228 1.28 9.45 -7.47
C THR A 228 1.70 10.87 -7.12
N HIS A 229 2.26 11.62 -8.05
CA HIS A 229 2.69 12.99 -7.80
C HIS A 229 1.47 13.90 -7.58
N PHE A 230 0.40 13.74 -8.36
CA PHE A 230 -0.82 14.55 -8.24
C PHE A 230 -1.95 13.86 -7.47
N GLY A 231 -1.74 12.64 -6.99
CA GLY A 231 -2.76 11.88 -6.27
C GLY A 231 -3.78 11.20 -7.17
N ARG A 232 -3.46 10.95 -8.45
CA ARG A 232 -4.43 10.49 -9.46
C ARG A 232 -4.03 9.13 -10.02
N ALA A 233 -4.68 8.07 -9.53
CA ALA A 233 -4.55 6.74 -10.11
C ALA A 233 -5.52 6.56 -11.30
N ILE A 234 -5.36 7.39 -12.33
CA ILE A 234 -6.30 7.50 -13.48
C ILE A 234 -5.90 6.66 -14.69
N TYR A 235 -4.84 5.87 -14.60
CA TYR A 235 -4.19 5.23 -15.74
C TYR A 235 -4.85 3.92 -16.24
N ASN A 236 -6.16 3.75 -16.00
CA ASN A 236 -6.99 2.65 -16.50
C ASN A 236 -8.36 3.10 -17.07
N ASP A 237 -8.49 4.38 -17.43
CA ASP A 237 -9.75 4.96 -17.91
C ASP A 237 -9.85 4.98 -19.46
N GLY A 238 -8.73 4.80 -20.16
CA GLY A 238 -8.63 4.77 -21.62
C GLY A 238 -8.24 6.11 -22.23
N ASP A 239 -8.06 7.14 -21.42
CA ASP A 239 -7.51 8.41 -21.86
C ASP A 239 -5.98 8.29 -21.96
N THR A 240 -5.49 8.20 -23.20
CA THR A 240 -4.05 8.13 -23.49
C THR A 240 -3.38 9.49 -23.59
N THR A 241 -4.11 10.58 -23.32
CA THR A 241 -3.65 11.97 -23.45
C THR A 241 -3.40 12.66 -22.11
N GLN A 242 -3.81 12.04 -21.01
CA GLN A 242 -3.53 12.53 -19.66
C GLN A 242 -2.13 12.14 -19.18
N SER A 243 -1.79 12.52 -17.95
CA SER A 243 -0.51 12.16 -17.35
C SER A 243 -0.61 12.14 -15.84
N GLU A 244 -0.04 11.11 -15.23
CA GLU A 244 0.43 11.08 -13.85
C GLU A 244 1.91 10.71 -13.87
N ASP A 245 2.64 11.05 -12.82
CA ASP A 245 4.03 10.65 -12.64
C ASP A 245 4.28 10.23 -11.19
N ASP A 246 5.38 9.51 -10.96
CA ASP A 246 5.74 9.02 -9.62
C ASP A 246 6.80 9.87 -8.94
N TRP A 247 6.95 11.15 -9.34
CA TRP A 247 7.82 12.05 -8.61
C TRP A 247 7.34 12.18 -7.16
N ASN A 248 8.25 11.87 -6.25
CA ASN A 248 7.96 11.77 -4.83
C ASN A 248 9.05 12.43 -3.99
N ASP A 249 9.91 13.25 -4.60
CA ASP A 249 11.10 13.89 -4.01
C ASP A 249 12.20 12.91 -3.53
N GLU A 250 12.04 11.60 -3.73
CA GLU A 250 13.11 10.62 -3.55
C GLU A 250 13.88 10.43 -4.85
N ARG A 251 15.20 10.42 -4.75
CA ARG A 251 16.13 9.93 -5.77
C ARG A 251 16.10 8.41 -5.80
N LYS A 252 15.05 7.86 -6.40
CA LYS A 252 14.72 6.44 -6.34
C LYS A 252 15.32 5.63 -7.50
N PRO A 253 15.90 4.45 -7.25
CA PRO A 253 16.49 3.62 -8.31
C PRO A 253 15.44 2.99 -9.23
N THR A 254 14.20 2.81 -8.74
CA THR A 254 13.18 2.01 -9.42
C THR A 254 11.81 2.69 -9.35
N SER A 255 11.08 2.62 -10.46
CA SER A 255 9.68 3.03 -10.61
C SER A 255 8.82 1.83 -11.02
N TRP A 256 7.54 1.85 -10.67
CA TRP A 256 6.57 0.86 -11.15
C TRP A 256 5.15 1.42 -11.23
N TRP A 257 4.38 0.82 -12.13
CA TRP A 257 2.95 1.07 -12.33
C TRP A 257 2.25 -0.25 -12.60
N GLY A 258 1.07 -0.46 -12.03
CA GLY A 258 0.40 -1.74 -12.14
C GLY A 258 -0.94 -1.79 -11.46
N TYR A 259 -1.42 -3.03 -11.34
CA TYR A 259 -2.67 -3.37 -10.69
C TYR A 259 -2.54 -4.62 -9.83
N THR A 260 -3.42 -4.72 -8.86
CA THR A 260 -3.74 -5.97 -8.16
C THR A 260 -5.22 -6.26 -8.27
N TRP A 261 -5.56 -7.54 -8.16
CA TRP A 261 -6.92 -8.05 -8.28
C TRP A 261 -7.27 -8.95 -7.09
N PRO A 262 -8.56 -9.09 -6.76
CA PRO A 262 -9.02 -10.01 -5.71
C PRO A 262 -9.07 -11.47 -6.18
N ARG A 263 -8.70 -11.72 -7.45
CA ARG A 263 -8.73 -13.04 -8.09
C ARG A 263 -7.60 -13.18 -9.11
N THR A 264 -7.31 -14.41 -9.48
CA THR A 264 -6.31 -14.77 -10.48
C THR A 264 -6.88 -14.64 -11.88
N TYR A 265 -6.11 -14.04 -12.79
CA TYR A 265 -6.39 -14.01 -14.22
C TYR A 265 -5.27 -14.71 -15.00
N ARG A 266 -5.59 -15.28 -16.17
CA ARG A 266 -4.60 -15.50 -17.24
C ARG A 266 -4.29 -14.16 -17.89
N LEU A 267 -3.05 -13.94 -18.28
CA LEU A 267 -2.60 -12.76 -19.01
C LEU A 267 -1.30 -13.05 -19.77
N ASN A 268 -1.06 -12.32 -20.86
CA ASN A 268 0.14 -12.45 -21.69
C ASN A 268 0.53 -11.16 -22.42
N GLN A 269 -0.16 -10.04 -22.15
CA GLN A 269 0.18 -8.73 -22.71
C GLN A 269 -0.09 -7.60 -21.72
N VAL A 270 0.78 -6.59 -21.74
CA VAL A 270 0.62 -5.29 -21.09
C VAL A 270 0.91 -4.20 -22.12
N ALA A 271 0.07 -3.17 -22.23
CA ALA A 271 0.39 -1.98 -23.01
C ALA A 271 0.61 -0.79 -22.07
N TYR A 272 1.80 -0.19 -22.13
CA TYR A 272 2.19 0.96 -21.33
C TYR A 272 2.25 2.20 -22.23
N THR A 273 1.37 3.16 -21.98
CA THR A 273 1.39 4.47 -22.62
C THR A 273 2.09 5.45 -21.70
N THR A 274 3.22 5.96 -22.16
CA THR A 274 4.03 6.99 -21.48
C THR A 274 3.22 8.26 -21.23
N GLY A 275 3.52 8.95 -20.13
CA GLY A 275 2.97 10.26 -19.83
C GLY A 275 3.84 11.39 -20.38
N THR A 276 3.80 12.53 -19.70
CA THR A 276 4.61 13.71 -20.03
C THR A 276 6.11 13.43 -19.83
N MET A 277 6.95 13.86 -20.77
CA MET A 277 8.40 13.83 -20.63
C MET A 277 8.89 15.19 -20.15
N PHE A 278 9.79 15.19 -19.17
CA PHE A 278 10.35 16.39 -18.58
C PHE A 278 11.86 16.45 -18.88
N GLY A 279 12.49 17.59 -18.62
CA GLY A 279 13.95 17.72 -18.77
C GLY A 279 14.72 16.85 -17.77
N ASP A 280 14.08 16.47 -16.68
CA ASP A 280 14.68 15.85 -15.50
C ASP A 280 14.05 14.49 -15.12
N GLY A 281 13.08 13.99 -15.90
CA GLY A 281 12.48 12.66 -15.70
C GLY A 281 11.28 12.40 -16.61
N GLY A 282 10.57 11.30 -16.34
CA GLY A 282 9.38 10.86 -17.09
C GLY A 282 9.55 9.54 -17.86
N TRP A 283 10.76 8.98 -17.92
CA TRP A 283 11.06 7.75 -18.66
C TRP A 283 11.75 6.70 -17.79
N PHE A 284 11.69 5.43 -18.19
CA PHE A 284 12.51 4.38 -17.57
C PHE A 284 13.96 4.45 -18.09
N SER A 285 14.97 4.42 -17.21
CA SER A 285 16.40 4.43 -17.57
C SER A 285 16.94 3.07 -18.02
N SER A 286 16.14 2.01 -17.90
CA SER A 286 16.42 0.68 -18.43
C SER A 286 15.19 0.17 -19.20
N PRO A 287 15.33 -0.83 -20.09
CA PRO A 287 14.16 -1.46 -20.70
C PRO A 287 13.27 -2.00 -19.56
N PRO A 288 12.02 -1.55 -19.44
CA PRO A 288 11.20 -1.97 -18.32
C PRO A 288 10.77 -3.43 -18.49
N LYS A 289 10.51 -4.07 -17.36
CA LYS A 289 10.07 -5.45 -17.25
C LYS A 289 8.61 -5.51 -16.83
N ILE A 290 7.94 -6.58 -17.21
CA ILE A 290 6.64 -6.96 -16.68
C ILE A 290 6.87 -7.94 -15.55
N GLN A 291 6.24 -7.66 -14.41
CA GLN A 291 6.15 -8.59 -13.30
C GLN A 291 4.70 -8.98 -13.07
N VAL A 292 4.49 -10.24 -12.72
CA VAL A 292 3.19 -10.79 -12.34
C VAL A 292 3.25 -11.17 -10.86
N ARG A 293 2.18 -10.86 -10.13
CA ARG A 293 2.02 -11.17 -8.71
C ARG A 293 1.28 -12.49 -8.53
N ARG A 294 1.78 -13.30 -7.60
CA ARG A 294 1.11 -14.51 -7.08
C ARG A 294 1.29 -14.57 -5.58
N ASP A 295 0.20 -14.69 -4.84
CA ASP A 295 0.23 -14.89 -3.38
C ASP A 295 1.07 -13.83 -2.64
N GLY A 296 1.09 -12.59 -3.14
CA GLY A 296 1.90 -11.51 -2.56
C GLY A 296 3.31 -11.35 -3.12
N THR A 297 3.76 -12.27 -3.98
CA THR A 297 5.13 -12.26 -4.52
C THR A 297 5.13 -11.82 -5.98
N TRP A 298 5.96 -10.83 -6.31
CA TRP A 298 6.17 -10.36 -7.68
C TRP A 298 7.31 -11.13 -8.34
N THR A 299 7.08 -11.64 -9.55
CA THR A 299 8.10 -12.35 -10.36
C THR A 299 8.11 -11.85 -11.79
N ASP A 300 9.29 -11.77 -12.42
CA ASP A 300 9.44 -11.38 -13.82
C ASP A 300 8.68 -12.35 -14.74
N ALA A 301 7.97 -11.80 -15.73
CA ALA A 301 7.37 -12.59 -16.81
C ALA A 301 8.46 -13.15 -17.74
N THR A 302 8.25 -14.35 -18.27
CA THR A 302 9.18 -15.00 -19.21
C THR A 302 8.78 -14.72 -20.65
N GLY A 303 9.73 -14.86 -21.59
CA GLY A 303 9.44 -14.66 -23.02
C GLY A 303 9.07 -13.22 -23.39
N GLN A 304 9.38 -12.25 -22.53
CA GLN A 304 8.99 -10.86 -22.73
C GLN A 304 9.63 -10.27 -24.00
N ARG A 305 8.80 -9.61 -24.81
CA ARG A 305 9.20 -8.76 -25.95
C ARG A 305 8.45 -7.42 -25.88
N VAL A 306 9.10 -6.33 -26.27
CA VAL A 306 8.48 -5.00 -26.33
C VAL A 306 8.46 -4.48 -27.76
N THR A 307 7.35 -3.87 -28.18
CA THR A 307 7.22 -3.23 -29.50
C THR A 307 6.48 -1.90 -29.39
N PRO A 308 7.04 -0.79 -29.92
CA PRO A 308 8.41 -0.68 -30.46
C PRO A 308 9.47 -0.88 -29.35
N SER A 309 10.75 -0.97 -29.71
CA SER A 309 11.82 -1.04 -28.70
C SER A 309 11.81 0.20 -27.79
N TYR A 310 11.89 0.00 -26.48
CA TYR A 310 11.92 1.11 -25.51
C TYR A 310 13.32 1.77 -25.49
N PRO A 311 13.45 3.08 -25.74
CA PRO A 311 14.74 3.74 -26.00
C PRO A 311 15.51 4.17 -24.73
N THR A 312 15.01 3.81 -23.53
CA THR A 312 15.65 4.01 -22.21
C THR A 312 16.13 5.43 -21.93
N SER A 313 15.45 6.41 -22.51
CA SER A 313 15.76 7.85 -22.47
C SER A 313 14.48 8.64 -22.71
N SER A 314 14.55 9.97 -22.63
CA SER A 314 13.43 10.87 -22.97
C SER A 314 12.93 10.71 -24.41
N ALA A 315 13.72 10.06 -25.29
CA ALA A 315 13.28 9.65 -26.62
C ALA A 315 12.10 8.66 -26.60
N ALA A 316 11.73 8.12 -25.42
CA ALA A 316 10.49 7.36 -25.25
C ALA A 316 9.26 8.16 -25.69
N GLY A 317 9.35 9.49 -25.60
CA GLY A 317 8.34 10.41 -26.09
C GLY A 317 7.10 10.45 -25.21
N THR A 318 6.34 11.53 -25.35
CA THR A 318 5.09 11.72 -24.63
C THR A 318 3.93 11.02 -25.34
N HIS A 319 3.07 10.35 -24.59
CA HIS A 319 1.87 9.65 -25.08
C HIS A 319 2.19 8.61 -26.17
N LYS A 320 3.30 7.89 -25.98
CA LYS A 320 3.71 6.75 -26.82
C LYS A 320 3.43 5.44 -26.10
N THR A 321 2.79 4.53 -26.83
CA THR A 321 2.45 3.20 -26.34
C THR A 321 3.54 2.19 -26.69
N TYR A 322 3.94 1.43 -25.68
CA TYR A 322 4.85 0.30 -25.76
C TYR A 322 4.11 -0.95 -25.34
N VAL A 323 4.02 -1.93 -26.24
CA VAL A 323 3.31 -3.18 -26.01
C VAL A 323 4.31 -4.25 -25.60
N PHE A 324 4.09 -4.83 -24.43
CA PHE A 324 4.87 -5.91 -23.85
C PHE A 324 4.06 -7.20 -23.98
N ASP A 325 4.50 -8.10 -24.84
CA ASP A 325 4.00 -9.48 -24.87
C ASP A 325 4.93 -10.39 -24.08
N PHE A 326 4.41 -11.44 -23.48
CA PHE A 326 5.17 -12.43 -22.72
C PHE A 326 4.48 -13.80 -22.76
N ASP A 327 5.12 -14.83 -22.22
CA ASP A 327 4.52 -16.17 -22.16
C ASP A 327 3.24 -16.17 -21.32
N THR A 328 2.23 -16.93 -21.73
CA THR A 328 0.98 -17.05 -20.98
C THR A 328 1.24 -17.49 -19.55
N THR A 329 0.69 -16.73 -18.62
CA THR A 329 0.93 -16.90 -17.20
C THR A 329 -0.35 -16.57 -16.42
N THR A 330 -0.37 -16.84 -15.13
CA THR A 330 -1.50 -16.51 -14.25
C THR A 330 -1.07 -15.61 -13.10
N GLY A 331 -1.91 -14.72 -12.60
CA GLY A 331 -1.59 -13.91 -11.42
C GLY A 331 -2.74 -13.08 -10.87
N ASP A 332 -2.55 -12.60 -9.65
CA ASP A 332 -3.44 -11.69 -8.92
C ASP A 332 -2.95 -10.23 -8.94
N GLY A 333 -1.98 -9.93 -9.82
CA GLY A 333 -1.52 -8.59 -10.11
C GLY A 333 -0.53 -8.57 -11.26
N VAL A 334 -0.34 -7.40 -11.86
CA VAL A 334 0.64 -7.14 -12.93
C VAL A 334 1.22 -5.74 -12.76
N ARG A 335 2.50 -5.56 -13.07
CA ARG A 335 3.13 -4.24 -13.10
C ARG A 335 4.20 -4.14 -14.17
N VAL A 336 4.37 -2.94 -14.73
CA VAL A 336 5.58 -2.52 -15.42
C VAL A 336 6.54 -1.93 -14.38
N ILE A 337 7.82 -2.33 -14.44
CA ILE A 337 8.84 -1.93 -13.47
C ILE A 337 10.19 -1.74 -14.15
N GLY A 338 10.98 -0.77 -13.71
CA GLY A 338 12.31 -0.53 -14.26
C GLY A 338 13.04 0.59 -13.54
N GLY A 339 14.28 0.84 -13.98
CA GLY A 339 15.07 1.96 -13.46
C GLY A 339 14.39 3.29 -13.75
N SER A 340 14.39 4.22 -12.80
CA SER A 340 13.80 5.55 -12.99
C SER A 340 14.79 6.46 -13.75
N GLY A 341 14.31 7.17 -14.76
CA GLY A 341 15.13 8.04 -15.61
C GLY A 341 15.20 9.49 -15.15
N GLY A 342 16.18 10.20 -15.72
CA GLY A 342 16.40 11.62 -15.48
C GLY A 342 17.10 11.92 -14.15
N THR A 343 17.45 13.19 -13.96
CA THR A 343 18.15 13.65 -12.73
C THR A 343 17.24 13.62 -11.51
N GLN A 344 15.92 13.64 -11.69
CA GLN A 344 14.92 13.53 -10.62
C GLN A 344 14.37 12.11 -10.45
N THR A 345 14.80 11.15 -11.27
CA THR A 345 14.53 9.71 -11.13
C THR A 345 13.04 9.40 -10.94
N PHE A 346 12.23 9.74 -11.94
CA PHE A 346 10.80 9.43 -11.96
C PHE A 346 10.33 9.02 -13.34
N THR A 347 9.18 8.35 -13.40
CA THR A 347 8.52 7.92 -14.64
C THR A 347 7.11 8.49 -14.69
N SER A 348 6.56 8.62 -15.90
CA SER A 348 5.19 9.07 -16.11
C SER A 348 4.41 8.06 -16.93
N LEU A 349 3.08 8.05 -16.77
CA LEU A 349 2.17 7.27 -17.58
C LEU A 349 0.89 8.04 -17.88
N ALA A 350 0.27 7.69 -18.99
CA ALA A 350 -1.09 8.09 -19.33
C ALA A 350 -2.06 6.93 -19.10
N GLU A 351 -1.69 5.73 -19.57
CA GLU A 351 -2.54 4.54 -19.53
C GLU A 351 -1.68 3.28 -19.38
N LEU A 352 -2.18 2.30 -18.63
CA LEU A 352 -1.61 0.96 -18.53
C LEU A 352 -2.74 -0.07 -18.66
N THR A 353 -2.68 -0.90 -19.68
CA THR A 353 -3.67 -1.98 -19.89
C THR A 353 -3.03 -3.34 -19.69
N ALA A 354 -3.84 -4.34 -19.35
CA ALA A 354 -3.42 -5.73 -19.23
C ALA A 354 -4.43 -6.66 -19.89
N THR A 355 -3.98 -7.58 -20.74
CA THR A 355 -4.88 -8.44 -21.51
C THR A 355 -4.41 -9.89 -21.55
N TYR A 356 -5.34 -10.78 -21.86
CA TYR A 356 -5.07 -12.16 -22.26
C TYR A 356 -5.60 -12.35 -23.68
N ARG A 357 -4.74 -12.75 -24.61
CA ARG A 357 -5.07 -12.82 -26.05
C ARG A 357 -4.46 -14.01 -26.74
#